data_AF-A0A2T2X2X5-F1
#
_entry.id   AF-A0A2T2X2X5-F1
#
_cell.length_a   1.000
_cell.length_b   1.000
_cell.length_c   1.000
_cell.angle_alpha   90.00
_cell.angle_beta   90.00
_cell.angle_gamma   90.00
#
_symmetry.space_group_name_H-M   'P 1'
#
loop_
_entity.id
_entity.type
_entity.pdbx_description
1 polymer ?
#
loop_
_entity_poly.entity_id
_entity_poly.type
_entity_poly.pdbx_seq_one_letter_code
_entity_poly.pdbx_strand_id
1 'polypeptide(L)'
;MRRPVSLLLLFAFVLTQLYVAKVPEAHQVQTTSWLAVTRQPGGLVCRNGNYYLVTPDAAIQLRSTGIGISSHERPLNWVDVPEPSGAGVWQVALTTGNIPLLGIGGPVYPSPNADSALWIDPGNRQLYFSQPALSDRHSLSTNLTQVKKIVWAQDAESAAILGQGEQGWGIYVWTRANHIDPAFIPSRGQQIDNFGIIRNQTVTTALKNGQLMVQGRGRIRLPRLDQLRVSSHYFAALGRNSNQAFFWSGGKVHHYPVSSHLKWVGVPRFSKGGTISATLAQNLQGTWSLLMYGNRQFLEVRMPFSQVSEYHLLGFMGDHWILVTIPEGSHRGTYAWWVNL
;
A
#
# COMPACT_ATOMS: atom_id res chain seq x y z
N MET A 1 -2.69 56.38 43.58
CA MET A 1 -2.63 54.92 43.82
C MET A 1 -3.59 54.23 42.86
N ARG A 2 -3.08 53.64 41.77
CA ARG A 2 -3.89 52.94 40.75
C ARG A 2 -4.01 51.46 41.14
N ARG A 3 -5.24 50.94 41.15
CA ARG A 3 -5.59 49.61 41.69
C ARG A 3 -5.05 48.47 40.79
N PRO A 4 -4.58 47.35 41.36
CA PRO A 4 -4.01 46.21 40.63
C PRO A 4 -5.11 45.23 40.15
N VAL A 5 -6.17 45.74 39.51
CA VAL A 5 -7.31 44.92 39.08
C VAL A 5 -7.06 44.28 37.70
N SER A 6 -6.14 44.82 36.93
CA SER A 6 -5.88 44.37 35.54
C SER A 6 -5.15 43.04 35.46
N LEU A 7 -4.20 42.75 36.37
CA LEU A 7 -3.42 41.51 36.34
C LEU A 7 -4.24 40.30 36.77
N LEU A 8 -5.13 40.47 37.76
CA LEU A 8 -5.96 39.38 38.27
C LEU A 8 -7.07 39.01 37.28
N LEU A 9 -7.62 39.99 36.56
CA LEU A 9 -8.54 39.75 35.44
C LEU A 9 -7.84 39.10 34.24
N LEU A 10 -6.60 39.51 33.94
CA LEU A 10 -5.81 38.85 32.88
C LEU A 10 -5.49 37.40 33.24
N PHE A 11 -5.16 37.14 34.51
CA PHE A 11 -4.87 35.80 35.00
C PHE A 11 -6.13 34.92 35.01
N ALA A 12 -7.27 35.48 35.43
CA ALA A 12 -8.56 34.79 35.34
C ALA A 12 -8.97 34.52 33.89
N PHE A 13 -8.72 35.45 32.96
CA PHE A 13 -8.98 35.25 31.54
C PHE A 13 -8.09 34.14 30.94
N VAL A 14 -6.80 34.10 31.30
CA VAL A 14 -5.87 33.05 30.87
C VAL A 14 -6.24 31.69 31.47
N LEU A 15 -6.62 31.63 32.75
CA LEU A 15 -7.13 30.40 33.38
C LEU A 15 -8.44 29.93 32.75
N THR A 16 -9.33 30.85 32.39
CA THR A 16 -10.58 30.51 31.71
C THR A 16 -10.31 30.05 30.27
N GLN A 17 -9.36 30.66 29.57
CA GLN A 17 -8.90 30.18 28.26
C GLN A 17 -8.25 28.79 28.37
N LEU A 18 -7.47 28.50 29.41
CA LEU A 18 -6.90 27.17 29.68
C LEU A 18 -7.93 26.14 30.12
N TYR A 19 -9.03 26.56 30.76
CA TYR A 19 -10.10 25.66 31.22
C TYR A 19 -11.18 25.41 30.14
N VAL A 20 -11.46 26.42 29.31
CA VAL A 20 -12.39 26.33 28.16
C VAL A 20 -11.69 25.78 26.92
N ALA A 21 -10.39 26.02 26.76
CA ALA A 21 -9.51 25.09 26.05
C ALA A 21 -9.32 23.85 26.92
N LYS A 22 -10.41 23.10 27.12
CA LYS A 22 -10.35 21.66 26.93
C LYS A 22 -9.79 21.46 25.51
N VAL A 23 -8.47 21.61 25.40
CA VAL A 23 -7.65 20.95 24.40
C VAL A 23 -8.21 19.54 24.41
N PRO A 24 -8.90 19.10 23.35
CA PRO A 24 -9.30 17.71 23.27
C PRO A 24 -8.03 16.96 23.61
N GLU A 25 -8.07 16.16 24.69
CA GLU A 25 -7.01 15.21 24.99
C GLU A 25 -6.61 14.67 23.65
N ALA A 26 -5.38 15.00 23.26
CA ALA A 26 -4.89 14.79 21.92
C ALA A 26 -5.46 13.44 21.50
N HIS A 27 -6.27 13.44 20.44
CA HIS A 27 -6.51 12.21 19.73
C HIS A 27 -5.09 11.74 19.39
N GLN A 28 -4.53 10.91 20.28
CA GLN A 28 -3.45 10.03 19.97
C GLN A 28 -4.08 9.26 18.83
N VAL A 29 -3.73 9.68 17.61
CA VAL A 29 -4.07 8.99 16.38
C VAL A 29 -3.40 7.64 16.57
N GLN A 30 -4.12 6.71 17.19
CA GLN A 30 -3.72 5.36 17.56
C GLN A 30 -3.63 4.46 16.30
N THR A 31 -3.44 5.07 15.14
CA THR A 31 -3.39 4.41 13.85
C THR A 31 -2.24 5.03 13.05
N THR A 32 -0.99 4.74 13.47
CA THR A 32 0.20 4.95 12.64
C THR A 32 0.16 4.00 11.44
N SER A 33 -0.69 4.30 10.47
CA SER A 33 -0.89 3.52 9.25
C SER A 33 -0.03 4.15 8.16
N TRP A 34 1.20 3.68 8.03
CA TRP A 34 2.12 4.12 6.99
C TRP A 34 1.75 3.49 5.66
N LEU A 35 1.42 4.29 4.64
CA LEU A 35 1.09 3.82 3.31
C LEU A 35 2.10 4.37 2.29
N ALA A 36 2.57 3.49 1.40
CA ALA A 36 3.36 3.86 0.23
C ALA A 36 2.42 4.45 -0.83
N VAL A 37 2.67 5.69 -1.25
CA VAL A 37 1.72 6.49 -2.04
C VAL A 37 2.28 6.83 -3.44
N THR A 38 3.47 6.37 -3.86
CA THR A 38 4.05 6.79 -5.16
C THR A 38 4.08 5.75 -6.29
N ARG A 39 4.01 6.28 -7.52
CA ARG A 39 4.20 5.64 -8.83
C ARG A 39 5.61 5.82 -9.41
N GLN A 40 6.39 6.75 -8.86
CA GLN A 40 7.80 6.89 -9.22
C GLN A 40 8.56 5.64 -8.74
N PRO A 41 9.71 5.26 -9.32
CA PRO A 41 10.37 4.00 -9.00
C PRO A 41 10.99 4.10 -7.60
N GLY A 42 10.14 3.91 -6.61
CA GLY A 42 10.43 4.20 -5.24
C GLY A 42 9.37 3.62 -4.32
N GLY A 43 9.81 3.20 -3.13
CA GLY A 43 8.98 2.48 -2.18
C GLY A 43 9.26 2.96 -0.76
N LEU A 44 8.21 2.95 0.05
CA LEU A 44 8.34 3.12 1.49
C LEU A 44 8.75 1.77 2.09
N VAL A 45 9.82 1.78 2.87
CA VAL A 45 10.36 0.60 3.53
C VAL A 45 10.55 0.88 5.01
N CYS A 46 10.23 -0.08 5.87
CA CYS A 46 10.43 0.02 7.30
C CYS A 46 11.58 -0.90 7.74
N ARG A 47 12.47 -0.40 8.59
CA ARG A 47 13.52 -1.19 9.24
C ARG A 47 13.81 -0.67 10.64
N ASN A 48 13.83 -1.57 11.62
CA ASN A 48 14.09 -1.26 13.04
C ASN A 48 13.25 -0.06 13.55
N GLY A 49 11.98 0.02 13.12
CA GLY A 49 11.08 1.12 13.46
C GLY A 49 11.31 2.44 12.72
N ASN A 50 12.32 2.53 11.85
CA ASN A 50 12.57 3.69 11.00
C ASN A 50 11.98 3.47 9.60
N TYR A 51 11.46 4.54 8.99
CA TYR A 51 10.92 4.51 7.64
C TYR A 51 11.88 5.16 6.66
N TYR A 52 12.01 4.56 5.48
CA TYR A 52 12.85 5.06 4.39
C TYR A 52 12.01 5.16 3.12
N LEU A 53 11.98 6.35 2.53
CA LEU A 53 11.47 6.52 1.17
C LEU A 53 12.64 6.32 0.21
N VAL A 54 12.63 5.20 -0.48
CA VAL A 54 13.62 4.91 -1.52
C VAL A 54 13.04 5.36 -2.85
N THR A 55 13.84 6.02 -3.69
CA THR A 55 13.55 6.39 -5.07
C THR A 55 14.72 5.91 -5.95
N PRO A 56 14.73 6.09 -7.29
CA PRO A 56 15.87 5.67 -8.11
C PRO A 56 17.15 6.44 -7.74
N ASP A 57 16.97 7.69 -7.31
CA ASP A 57 18.06 8.66 -7.16
C ASP A 57 18.45 8.90 -5.70
N ALA A 58 17.67 8.40 -4.73
CA ALA A 58 17.89 8.67 -3.31
C ALA A 58 17.26 7.62 -2.38
N ALA A 59 17.81 7.50 -1.18
CA ALA A 59 17.14 6.88 -0.05
C ALA A 59 17.01 7.90 1.07
N ILE A 60 15.78 8.30 1.38
CA ILE A 60 15.49 9.38 2.32
C ILE A 60 14.97 8.76 3.62
N GLN A 61 15.72 8.92 4.72
CA GLN A 61 15.24 8.50 6.02
C GLN A 61 14.16 9.46 6.52
N LEU A 62 13.01 8.91 6.88
CA LEU A 62 11.87 9.61 7.45
C LEU A 62 11.86 9.43 8.97
N ARG A 63 11.70 10.53 9.70
CA ARG A 63 11.40 10.51 11.13
C ARG A 63 9.96 10.95 11.36
N SER A 64 9.19 10.09 12.02
CA SER A 64 7.88 10.45 12.56
C SER A 64 8.00 10.97 13.97
N THR A 65 7.22 12.00 14.29
CA THR A 65 6.97 12.43 15.66
C THR A 65 5.55 12.11 16.12
N GLY A 66 4.77 11.37 15.31
CA GLY A 66 3.33 11.16 15.52
C GLY A 66 2.44 12.36 15.15
N ILE A 67 3.02 13.56 15.10
CA ILE A 67 2.34 14.82 14.73
C ILE A 67 2.81 15.33 13.36
N GLY A 68 4.00 14.89 12.92
CA GLY A 68 4.47 15.12 11.57
C GLY A 68 5.71 14.33 11.20
N ILE A 69 6.13 14.44 9.94
CA ILE A 69 7.29 13.74 9.39
C ILE A 69 8.34 14.76 8.99
N SER A 70 9.58 14.48 9.38
CA SER A 70 10.76 15.16 8.85
C SER A 70 11.60 14.17 8.06
N SER A 71 12.31 14.66 7.05
CA SER A 71 13.32 13.90 6.31
C SER A 71 14.71 14.37 6.70
N HIS A 72 15.63 13.43 6.89
CA HIS A 72 17.05 13.76 6.96
C HIS A 72 17.60 13.95 5.54
N GLU A 73 18.53 14.89 5.38
CA GLU A 73 19.34 15.13 4.17
C GLU A 73 18.66 15.79 2.95
N ARG A 74 17.34 15.67 2.75
CA ARG A 74 16.61 16.42 1.70
C ARG A 74 15.23 16.88 2.18
N PRO A 75 14.86 18.17 2.06
CA PRO A 75 13.51 18.61 2.41
C PRO A 75 12.49 17.98 1.45
N LEU A 76 11.49 17.29 2.01
CA LEU A 76 10.27 16.94 1.29
C LEU A 76 9.30 18.13 1.38
N ASN A 77 8.58 18.40 0.29
CA ASN A 77 7.52 19.41 0.32
C ASN A 77 6.29 18.79 0.99
N TRP A 78 5.90 19.33 2.14
CA TRP A 78 4.74 18.89 2.89
C TRP A 78 3.55 19.80 2.64
N VAL A 79 2.38 19.21 2.45
CA VAL A 79 1.12 19.93 2.33
C VAL A 79 0.14 19.38 3.35
N ASP A 80 -0.46 20.29 4.11
CA ASP A 80 -1.56 20.02 5.01
C ASP A 80 -2.88 20.01 4.23
N VAL A 81 -3.63 18.93 4.39
CA VAL A 81 -4.85 18.65 3.65
C VAL A 81 -5.97 18.34 4.65
N PRO A 82 -6.91 19.27 4.92
CA PRO A 82 -7.93 19.08 5.96
C PRO A 82 -8.83 17.87 5.74
N GLU A 83 -9.11 17.09 6.77
CA GLU A 83 -10.02 15.94 6.64
C GLU A 83 -11.47 16.43 6.43
N PRO A 84 -12.22 15.88 5.46
CA PRO A 84 -13.61 16.30 5.22
C PRO A 84 -14.54 16.10 6.44
N SER A 85 -14.28 15.11 7.29
CA SER A 85 -14.99 14.91 8.55
C SER A 85 -14.70 15.98 9.62
N GLY A 86 -13.66 16.80 9.42
CA GLY A 86 -13.15 17.72 10.44
C GLY A 86 -12.38 17.04 11.58
N ALA A 87 -12.12 15.72 11.48
CA ALA A 87 -11.42 14.97 12.51
C ALA A 87 -9.91 15.26 12.59
N GLY A 88 -9.33 15.89 11.57
CA GLY A 88 -7.91 16.19 11.54
C GLY A 88 -7.43 16.81 10.23
N VAL A 89 -6.12 16.69 10.01
CA VAL A 89 -5.41 17.15 8.81
C VAL A 89 -4.52 16.01 8.33
N TRP A 90 -4.60 15.71 7.04
CA TRP A 90 -3.62 14.86 6.38
C TRP A 90 -2.37 15.64 6.03
N GLN A 91 -1.23 15.16 6.49
CA GLN A 91 0.06 15.71 6.06
C GLN A 91 0.59 14.86 4.93
N VAL A 92 0.69 15.42 3.73
CA VAL A 92 1.11 14.69 2.52
C VAL A 92 2.46 15.21 2.04
N ALA A 93 3.43 14.31 1.91
CA ALA A 93 4.72 14.63 1.29
C ALA A 93 4.60 14.52 -0.22
N LEU A 94 5.22 15.45 -0.94
CA LEU A 94 5.15 15.54 -2.39
C LEU A 94 6.52 15.39 -3.06
N THR A 95 6.49 14.87 -4.28
CA THR A 95 7.61 15.03 -5.21
C THR A 95 7.73 16.48 -5.66
N THR A 96 8.82 16.81 -6.34
CA THR A 96 8.98 18.09 -7.06
C THR A 96 7.91 18.30 -8.15
N GLY A 97 7.25 17.23 -8.60
CA GLY A 97 6.11 17.28 -9.52
C GLY A 97 4.74 17.25 -8.84
N ASN A 98 4.66 17.55 -7.54
CA ASN A 98 3.42 17.55 -6.75
C ASN A 98 2.68 16.20 -6.70
N ILE A 99 3.39 15.09 -6.87
CA ILE A 99 2.83 13.75 -6.74
C ILE A 99 2.88 13.33 -5.27
N PRO A 100 1.76 12.93 -4.65
CA PRO A 100 1.76 12.37 -3.30
C PRO A 100 2.73 11.17 -3.18
N LEU A 101 3.62 11.22 -2.18
CA LEU A 101 4.64 10.19 -1.92
C LEU A 101 4.31 9.32 -0.71
N LEU A 102 3.80 9.96 0.34
CA LEU A 102 3.33 9.36 1.58
C LEU A 102 2.45 10.37 2.33
N GLY A 103 1.64 9.89 3.29
CA GLY A 103 0.83 10.76 4.13
C GLY A 103 0.67 10.25 5.57
N ILE A 104 0.43 11.19 6.49
CA ILE A 104 -0.05 10.94 7.87
C ILE A 104 -1.51 11.38 7.97
N GLY A 105 -2.26 10.71 8.84
CA GLY A 105 -3.63 11.06 9.22
C GLY A 105 -4.68 10.20 8.51
N GLY A 106 -4.39 9.64 7.33
CA GLY A 106 -5.33 8.71 6.70
C GLY A 106 -4.84 8.10 5.39
N PRO A 107 -5.50 7.02 4.91
CA PRO A 107 -5.12 6.37 3.67
C PRO A 107 -5.38 7.22 2.41
N VAL A 108 -4.31 7.50 1.66
CA VAL A 108 -4.35 8.15 0.34
C VAL A 108 -3.94 7.15 -0.72
N TYR A 109 -4.72 7.08 -1.80
CA TYR A 109 -4.48 6.20 -2.94
C TYR A 109 -4.45 7.04 -4.22
N PRO A 110 -3.30 7.59 -4.60
CA PRO A 110 -3.16 8.33 -5.83
C PRO A 110 -3.25 7.38 -6.99
N SER A 111 -3.80 7.90 -8.07
CA SER A 111 -4.03 7.12 -9.25
C SER A 111 -2.70 6.76 -9.94
N PRO A 112 -2.65 5.67 -10.72
CA PRO A 112 -2.43 5.93 -12.12
C PRO A 112 -1.22 6.74 -12.61
N ASN A 113 -1.67 7.77 -13.27
CA ASN A 113 -1.00 8.91 -13.83
C ASN A 113 -0.68 10.00 -12.79
N ALA A 114 -1.00 9.79 -11.51
CA ALA A 114 -0.86 10.77 -10.43
C ALA A 114 -1.74 12.03 -10.55
N ASP A 115 -2.69 12.06 -11.50
CA ASP A 115 -3.56 13.23 -11.73
C ASP A 115 -4.69 13.34 -10.70
N SER A 116 -5.02 12.24 -10.03
CA SER A 116 -6.16 12.14 -9.12
C SER A 116 -5.83 11.24 -7.93
N ALA A 117 -6.66 11.30 -6.89
CA ALA A 117 -6.51 10.44 -5.73
C ALA A 117 -7.85 10.02 -5.14
N LEU A 118 -7.86 8.82 -4.56
CA LEU A 118 -8.92 8.34 -3.70
C LEU A 118 -8.45 8.37 -2.25
N TRP A 119 -9.33 8.81 -1.35
CA TRP A 119 -9.02 9.04 0.05
C TRP A 119 -9.99 8.26 0.92
N ILE A 120 -9.49 7.63 1.97
CA ILE A 120 -10.34 7.09 3.03
C ILE A 120 -10.23 8.02 4.22
N ASP A 121 -11.35 8.60 4.63
CA ASP A 121 -11.42 9.39 5.85
C ASP A 121 -11.25 8.49 7.08
N PRO A 122 -10.27 8.74 7.96
CA PRO A 122 -10.00 7.87 9.11
C PRO A 122 -11.13 7.90 10.15
N GLY A 123 -11.83 9.03 10.29
CA GLY A 123 -12.85 9.27 11.30
C GLY A 123 -14.16 8.59 10.95
N ASN A 124 -14.59 8.69 9.69
CA ASN A 124 -15.87 8.13 9.25
C ASN A 124 -15.74 6.94 8.27
N ARG A 125 -14.52 6.60 7.83
CA ARG A 125 -14.21 5.54 6.85
C ARG A 125 -14.91 5.70 5.50
N GLN A 126 -15.33 6.91 5.15
CA GLN A 126 -15.93 7.23 3.87
C GLN A 126 -14.87 7.44 2.79
N LEU A 127 -15.32 7.32 1.55
CA LEU A 127 -14.48 7.43 0.36
C LEU A 127 -14.63 8.83 -0.27
N TYR A 128 -13.51 9.44 -0.61
CA TYR A 128 -13.48 10.72 -1.30
C TYR A 128 -12.59 10.65 -2.54
N PHE A 129 -12.87 11.51 -3.51
CA PHE A 129 -12.11 11.69 -4.73
C PHE A 129 -11.67 13.13 -4.90
N SER A 130 -10.48 13.31 -5.45
CA SER A 130 -9.96 14.62 -5.86
C SER A 130 -9.29 14.51 -7.22
N GLN A 131 -9.48 15.56 -8.02
CA GLN A 131 -8.78 15.77 -9.29
C GLN A 131 -8.68 17.28 -9.56
N PRO A 132 -7.48 17.91 -9.52
CA PRO A 132 -6.14 17.32 -9.30
C PRO A 132 -5.98 16.55 -7.98
N ALA A 133 -4.97 15.68 -7.87
CA ALA A 133 -4.80 14.78 -6.72
C ALA A 133 -4.89 15.47 -5.34
N LEU A 134 -4.43 16.72 -5.19
CA LEU A 134 -4.51 17.46 -3.92
C LEU A 134 -5.56 18.57 -3.87
N SER A 135 -6.50 18.57 -4.81
CA SER A 135 -7.59 19.55 -4.84
C SER A 135 -8.69 19.24 -3.81
N ASP A 136 -9.73 20.06 -3.84
CA ASP A 136 -10.95 19.85 -3.09
C ASP A 136 -11.48 18.42 -3.29
N ARG A 137 -11.93 17.84 -2.18
CA ARG A 137 -12.39 16.47 -2.12
C ARG A 137 -13.90 16.43 -2.21
N HIS A 138 -14.38 15.56 -3.07
CA HIS A 138 -15.80 15.28 -3.19
C HIS A 138 -16.06 13.88 -2.64
N SER A 139 -17.09 13.75 -1.81
CA SER A 139 -17.51 12.46 -1.27
C SER A 139 -17.99 11.57 -2.42
N LEU A 140 -17.46 10.36 -2.50
CA LEU A 140 -17.90 9.37 -3.47
C LEU A 140 -18.98 8.50 -2.84
N SER A 141 -20.24 8.75 -3.23
CA SER A 141 -21.44 7.92 -3.00
C SER A 141 -21.74 7.42 -1.57
N THR A 142 -23.00 7.50 -1.17
CA THR A 142 -23.53 6.93 0.09
C THR A 142 -23.55 5.39 0.12
N ASN A 143 -23.31 4.72 -1.01
CA ASN A 143 -23.53 3.28 -1.15
C ASN A 143 -22.51 2.42 -0.40
N LEU A 144 -21.37 3.01 0.02
CA LEU A 144 -20.40 2.37 0.89
C LEU A 144 -20.38 3.06 2.25
N THR A 145 -20.74 2.31 3.29
CA THR A 145 -20.78 2.80 4.68
C THR A 145 -19.42 2.75 5.35
N GLN A 146 -18.54 1.83 4.94
CA GLN A 146 -17.16 1.73 5.43
C GLN A 146 -16.23 1.25 4.33
N VAL A 147 -15.05 1.87 4.22
CA VAL A 147 -13.99 1.47 3.30
C VAL A 147 -12.72 1.10 4.07
N LYS A 148 -12.04 0.04 3.61
CA LYS A 148 -10.80 -0.47 4.22
C LYS A 148 -9.58 -0.38 3.32
N LYS A 149 -9.76 -0.55 2.01
CA LYS A 149 -8.64 -0.65 1.07
C LYS A 149 -9.07 -0.38 -0.35
N ILE A 150 -8.17 0.23 -1.13
CA ILE A 150 -8.37 0.56 -2.54
C ILE A 150 -7.23 -0.02 -3.37
N VAL A 151 -7.55 -0.47 -4.58
CA VAL A 151 -6.59 -0.85 -5.62
C VAL A 151 -7.04 -0.23 -6.94
N TRP A 152 -6.23 0.66 -7.51
CA TRP A 152 -6.50 1.27 -8.81
C TRP A 152 -6.29 0.31 -9.97
N ALA A 153 -7.12 0.40 -11.01
CA ALA A 153 -6.84 -0.16 -12.33
C ALA A 153 -5.71 0.64 -12.99
N GLN A 154 -4.92 0.00 -13.87
CA GLN A 154 -3.69 0.59 -14.41
C GLN A 154 -3.91 1.89 -15.21
N ASP A 155 -5.10 2.09 -15.76
CA ASP A 155 -5.48 3.23 -16.61
C ASP A 155 -5.99 4.45 -15.83
N ALA A 156 -6.16 4.37 -14.51
CA ALA A 156 -6.75 5.43 -13.68
C ALA A 156 -8.25 5.71 -13.93
N GLU A 157 -8.95 4.82 -14.64
CA GLU A 157 -10.38 5.01 -14.95
C GLU A 157 -11.31 4.31 -13.96
N SER A 158 -10.77 3.35 -13.20
CA SER A 158 -11.52 2.59 -12.20
C SER A 158 -10.65 2.15 -11.02
N ALA A 159 -11.30 1.77 -9.91
CA ALA A 159 -10.64 1.21 -8.74
C ALA A 159 -11.51 0.14 -8.08
N ALA A 160 -10.88 -0.93 -7.61
CA ALA A 160 -11.51 -1.91 -6.72
C ALA A 160 -11.38 -1.45 -5.27
N ILE A 161 -12.48 -1.54 -4.53
CA ILE A 161 -12.64 -1.04 -3.17
C ILE A 161 -13.11 -2.18 -2.28
N LEU A 162 -12.35 -2.48 -1.24
CA LEU A 162 -12.81 -3.35 -0.16
C LEU A 162 -13.62 -2.51 0.84
N GLY A 163 -14.92 -2.76 0.92
CA GLY A 163 -15.84 -1.98 1.74
C GLY A 163 -17.11 -2.72 2.12
N GLN A 164 -17.99 -2.00 2.84
CA GLN A 164 -19.31 -2.45 3.25
C GLN A 164 -20.38 -1.64 2.52
N GLY A 165 -21.07 -2.28 1.58
CA GLY A 165 -22.26 -1.71 0.93
C GLY A 165 -23.54 -2.44 1.32
N GLU A 166 -24.62 -2.18 0.60
CA GLU A 166 -25.95 -2.77 0.85
C GLU A 166 -25.93 -4.31 0.80
N GLN A 167 -25.13 -4.88 -0.11
CA GLN A 167 -24.98 -6.34 -0.27
C GLN A 167 -24.03 -6.96 0.77
N GLY A 168 -23.40 -6.14 1.63
CA GLY A 168 -22.52 -6.58 2.70
C GLY A 168 -21.04 -6.22 2.50
N TRP A 169 -20.16 -6.90 3.23
CA TRP A 169 -18.71 -6.71 3.11
C TRP A 169 -18.19 -7.41 1.86
N GLY A 170 -17.51 -6.69 0.97
CA GLY A 170 -16.98 -7.26 -0.26
C GLY A 170 -16.10 -6.30 -1.06
N ILE A 171 -15.84 -6.66 -2.31
CA ILE A 171 -15.12 -5.82 -3.28
C ILE A 171 -16.13 -5.19 -4.22
N TYR A 172 -16.06 -3.87 -4.30
CA TYR A 172 -16.85 -3.02 -5.17
C TYR A 172 -15.93 -2.37 -6.21
N VAL A 173 -16.44 -2.06 -7.38
CA VAL A 173 -15.70 -1.33 -8.42
C VAL A 173 -16.28 0.07 -8.53
N TRP A 174 -15.43 1.06 -8.31
CA TRP A 174 -15.72 2.45 -8.61
C TRP A 174 -15.17 2.82 -10.00
N THR A 175 -15.88 3.69 -10.70
CA THR A 175 -15.48 4.25 -12.00
C THR A 175 -15.47 5.78 -11.95
N ARG A 176 -14.74 6.45 -12.86
CA ARG A 176 -14.74 7.91 -12.96
C ARG A 176 -16.11 8.55 -13.23
N ALA A 177 -17.06 7.78 -13.76
CA ALA A 177 -18.45 8.21 -13.89
C ALA A 177 -19.21 8.22 -12.53
N ASN A 178 -18.50 8.00 -11.41
CA ASN A 178 -19.03 7.95 -10.06
C ASN A 178 -20.05 6.81 -9.82
N HIS A 179 -19.94 5.73 -10.58
CA HIS A 179 -20.68 4.49 -10.33
C HIS A 179 -19.87 3.59 -9.39
N ILE A 180 -20.55 2.95 -8.43
CA ILE A 180 -19.99 1.96 -7.53
C ILE A 180 -20.87 0.72 -7.54
N ASP A 181 -20.35 -0.38 -8.08
CA ASP A 181 -21.09 -1.63 -8.22
C ASP A 181 -20.38 -2.80 -7.51
N PRO A 182 -21.13 -3.76 -6.93
CA PRO A 182 -20.53 -4.94 -6.32
C PRO A 182 -19.86 -5.82 -7.38
N ALA A 183 -18.58 -6.12 -7.18
CA ALA A 183 -17.81 -7.02 -8.06
C ALA A 183 -17.62 -8.42 -7.45
N PHE A 184 -17.46 -8.50 -6.12
CA PHE A 184 -17.33 -9.76 -5.42
C PHE A 184 -17.80 -9.64 -3.96
N ILE A 185 -18.86 -10.38 -3.62
CA ILE A 185 -19.32 -10.54 -2.24
C ILE A 185 -18.98 -11.96 -1.77
N PRO A 186 -18.09 -12.15 -0.79
CA PRO A 186 -17.73 -13.47 -0.27
C PRO A 186 -18.95 -14.16 0.35
N SER A 187 -19.05 -15.48 0.17
CA SER A 187 -20.05 -16.27 0.87
C SER A 187 -19.76 -16.32 2.37
N ARG A 188 -20.77 -16.68 3.18
CA ARG A 188 -20.64 -16.74 4.65
C ARG A 188 -19.42 -17.57 5.06
N GLY A 189 -18.58 -17.00 5.93
CA GLY A 189 -17.35 -17.64 6.42
C GLY A 189 -16.12 -17.51 5.52
N GLN A 190 -16.26 -16.99 4.30
CA GLN A 190 -15.12 -16.65 3.45
C GLN A 190 -14.58 -15.26 3.82
N GLN A 191 -13.26 -15.13 3.83
CA GLN A 191 -12.57 -13.86 4.07
C GLN A 191 -11.66 -13.53 2.89
N ILE A 192 -11.73 -12.29 2.43
CA ILE A 192 -10.83 -11.75 1.41
C ILE A 192 -9.45 -11.53 2.04
N ASP A 193 -8.40 -12.01 1.37
CA ASP A 193 -7.01 -11.80 1.77
C ASP A 193 -6.39 -10.64 0.98
N ASN A 194 -6.42 -10.74 -0.34
CA ASN A 194 -5.94 -9.70 -1.25
C ASN A 194 -6.68 -9.75 -2.59
N PHE A 195 -6.58 -8.67 -3.37
CA PHE A 195 -7.29 -8.52 -4.63
C PHE A 195 -6.58 -7.55 -5.57
N GLY A 196 -6.97 -7.59 -6.83
CA GLY A 196 -6.53 -6.67 -7.88
C GLY A 196 -7.62 -6.43 -8.91
N ILE A 197 -7.41 -5.43 -9.75
CA ILE A 197 -8.32 -5.02 -10.82
C ILE A 197 -7.52 -4.71 -12.07
N ILE A 198 -8.03 -5.14 -13.22
CA ILE A 198 -7.44 -4.84 -14.52
C ILE A 198 -8.26 -3.77 -15.26
N ARG A 199 -7.73 -3.23 -16.36
CA ARG A 199 -8.32 -2.09 -17.10
C ARG A 199 -9.79 -2.27 -17.49
N ASN A 200 -10.21 -3.49 -17.83
CA ASN A 200 -11.61 -3.77 -18.17
C ASN A 200 -12.53 -3.96 -16.93
N GLN A 201 -12.11 -3.46 -15.77
CA GLN A 201 -12.85 -3.51 -14.50
C GLN A 201 -13.02 -4.92 -13.89
N THR A 202 -12.40 -5.95 -14.46
CA THR A 202 -12.47 -7.31 -13.90
C THR A 202 -11.64 -7.43 -12.63
N VAL A 203 -12.27 -7.85 -11.54
CA VAL A 203 -11.62 -8.11 -10.25
C VAL A 203 -11.12 -9.56 -10.15
N THR A 204 -9.91 -9.71 -9.62
CA THR A 204 -9.36 -11.00 -9.18
C THR A 204 -9.14 -10.96 -7.67
N THR A 205 -9.56 -12.02 -6.98
CA THR A 205 -9.61 -12.06 -5.51
C THR A 205 -8.97 -13.34 -4.98
N ALA A 206 -8.05 -13.19 -4.03
CA ALA A 206 -7.56 -14.27 -3.19
C ALA A 206 -8.33 -14.29 -1.87
N LEU A 207 -8.80 -15.48 -1.49
CA LEU A 207 -9.42 -15.74 -0.20
C LEU A 207 -8.41 -16.31 0.78
N LYS A 208 -8.60 -16.07 2.09
CA LYS A 208 -7.70 -16.58 3.14
C LYS A 208 -7.61 -18.10 3.23
N ASN A 209 -8.57 -18.82 2.65
CA ASN A 209 -8.54 -20.27 2.55
C ASN A 209 -7.70 -20.79 1.37
N GLY A 210 -6.97 -19.91 0.67
CA GLY A 210 -6.11 -20.24 -0.47
C GLY A 210 -6.83 -20.35 -1.81
N GLN A 211 -8.09 -19.94 -1.90
CA GLN A 211 -8.86 -19.97 -3.16
C GLN A 211 -8.66 -18.69 -3.98
N LEU A 212 -8.61 -18.86 -5.30
CA LEU A 212 -8.57 -17.78 -6.27
C LEU A 212 -9.92 -17.66 -6.99
N MET A 213 -10.49 -16.46 -6.97
CA MET A 213 -11.76 -16.10 -7.61
C MET A 213 -11.53 -15.03 -8.67
N VAL A 214 -12.24 -15.14 -9.79
CA VAL A 214 -12.25 -14.14 -10.86
C VAL A 214 -13.69 -13.73 -11.15
N GLN A 215 -13.96 -12.43 -11.15
CA GLN A 215 -15.27 -11.90 -11.51
C GLN A 215 -15.69 -12.39 -12.91
N GLY A 216 -16.94 -12.88 -13.03
CA GLY A 216 -17.48 -13.44 -14.28
C GLY A 216 -16.96 -14.84 -14.66
N ARG A 217 -15.88 -15.34 -14.05
CA ARG A 217 -15.35 -16.71 -14.29
C ARG A 217 -15.47 -17.65 -13.09
N GLY A 218 -15.74 -17.10 -11.91
CA GLY A 218 -15.86 -17.87 -10.67
C GLY A 218 -14.51 -18.37 -10.16
N ARG A 219 -14.53 -19.56 -9.54
CA ARG A 219 -13.36 -20.16 -8.89
C ARG A 219 -12.37 -20.73 -9.92
N ILE A 220 -11.11 -20.34 -9.80
CA ILE A 220 -10.01 -20.98 -10.54
C ILE A 220 -9.62 -22.28 -9.82
N ARG A 221 -9.50 -23.37 -10.59
CA ARG A 221 -9.13 -24.69 -10.06
C ARG A 221 -7.63 -24.71 -9.71
N LEU A 222 -7.34 -24.46 -8.44
CA LEU A 222 -6.03 -24.63 -7.82
C LEU A 222 -6.17 -25.55 -6.60
N PRO A 223 -5.11 -26.29 -6.21
CA PRO A 223 -5.11 -26.96 -4.92
C PRO A 223 -5.19 -25.93 -3.80
N ARG A 224 -5.40 -26.39 -2.57
CA ARG A 224 -5.37 -25.50 -1.41
C ARG A 224 -3.96 -24.93 -1.27
N LEU A 225 -3.86 -23.61 -1.19
CA LEU A 225 -2.61 -22.87 -1.06
C LEU A 225 -2.52 -22.27 0.35
N ASP A 226 -1.33 -22.33 0.93
CA ASP A 226 -1.05 -21.77 2.26
C ASP A 226 -0.75 -20.27 2.16
N GLN A 227 -0.21 -19.85 1.01
CA GLN A 227 0.04 -18.45 0.68
C GLN A 227 -0.41 -18.22 -0.77
N LEU A 228 -1.17 -17.14 -0.99
CA LEU A 228 -1.65 -16.77 -2.31
C LEU A 228 -1.66 -15.25 -2.44
N ARG A 229 -1.05 -14.72 -3.49
CA ARG A 229 -1.03 -13.30 -3.82
C ARG A 229 -1.53 -13.08 -5.24
N VAL A 230 -2.45 -12.13 -5.39
CA VAL A 230 -2.94 -11.65 -6.68
C VAL A 230 -2.19 -10.37 -7.05
N SER A 231 -1.94 -10.20 -8.35
CA SER A 231 -1.41 -8.96 -8.90
C SER A 231 -2.44 -7.84 -8.78
N SER A 232 -2.02 -6.66 -8.35
CA SER A 232 -2.91 -5.49 -8.22
C SER A 232 -3.46 -5.00 -9.57
N HIS A 233 -2.76 -5.27 -10.68
CA HIS A 233 -3.05 -4.64 -11.98
C HIS A 233 -3.11 -5.60 -13.17
N TYR A 234 -2.77 -6.87 -12.96
CA TYR A 234 -2.68 -7.86 -14.04
C TYR A 234 -3.46 -9.12 -13.68
N PHE A 235 -3.83 -9.86 -14.70
CA PHE A 235 -4.55 -11.11 -14.57
C PHE A 235 -3.59 -12.25 -14.20
N ALA A 236 -2.99 -12.13 -13.01
CA ALA A 236 -1.95 -13.01 -12.51
C ALA A 236 -2.03 -13.20 -10.99
N ALA A 237 -1.58 -14.37 -10.53
CA ALA A 237 -1.49 -14.72 -9.13
C ALA A 237 -0.32 -15.69 -8.91
N LEU A 238 0.34 -15.57 -7.77
CA LEU A 238 1.39 -16.48 -7.33
C LEU A 238 1.02 -17.00 -5.95
N GLY A 239 1.02 -18.32 -5.78
CA GLY A 239 0.83 -18.93 -4.48
C GLY A 239 1.60 -20.23 -4.35
N ARG A 240 1.58 -20.82 -3.17
CA ARG A 240 2.24 -22.09 -2.89
C ARG A 240 1.51 -22.90 -1.85
N ASN A 241 1.81 -24.19 -1.84
CA ASN A 241 1.61 -25.06 -0.69
C ASN A 241 2.97 -25.63 -0.23
N SER A 242 2.96 -26.65 0.60
CA SER A 242 4.17 -27.35 1.07
C SER A 242 5.02 -27.97 -0.03
N ASN A 243 4.43 -28.33 -1.19
CA ASN A 243 5.08 -29.13 -2.21
C ASN A 243 5.40 -28.34 -3.49
N GLN A 244 4.56 -27.38 -3.85
CA GLN A 244 4.57 -26.74 -5.16
C GLN A 244 4.23 -25.25 -5.06
N ALA A 245 4.83 -24.49 -5.96
CA ALA A 245 4.44 -23.12 -6.27
C ALA A 245 3.58 -23.13 -7.54
N PHE A 246 2.57 -22.26 -7.55
CA PHE A 246 1.56 -22.14 -8.58
C PHE A 246 1.58 -20.71 -9.08
N PHE A 247 1.97 -20.53 -10.33
CA PHE A 247 1.87 -19.25 -11.01
C PHE A 247 0.72 -19.31 -12.02
N TRP A 248 -0.32 -18.54 -11.75
CA TRP A 248 -1.44 -18.38 -12.66
C TRP A 248 -1.29 -17.06 -13.40
N SER A 249 -1.34 -17.09 -14.73
CA SER A 249 -1.24 -15.89 -15.57
C SER A 249 -2.01 -16.09 -16.86
N GLY A 250 -2.79 -15.08 -17.26
CA GLY A 250 -3.53 -15.11 -18.53
C GLY A 250 -4.51 -16.28 -18.66
N GLY A 251 -5.00 -16.81 -17.54
CA GLY A 251 -5.88 -17.98 -17.50
C GLY A 251 -5.18 -19.34 -17.53
N LYS A 252 -3.85 -19.39 -17.61
CA LYS A 252 -3.06 -20.62 -17.55
C LYS A 252 -2.43 -20.80 -16.17
N VAL A 253 -2.30 -22.05 -15.73
CA VAL A 253 -1.62 -22.41 -14.47
C VAL A 253 -0.30 -23.07 -14.79
N HIS A 254 0.77 -22.60 -14.16
CA HIS A 254 2.11 -23.17 -14.21
C HIS A 254 2.49 -23.67 -12.82
N HIS A 255 3.14 -24.83 -12.79
CA HIS A 255 3.50 -25.53 -11.57
C HIS A 255 5.02 -25.61 -11.47
N TYR A 256 5.54 -25.34 -10.29
CA TYR A 256 6.97 -25.37 -10.00
C TYR A 256 7.23 -26.15 -8.71
N PRO A 257 8.31 -26.93 -8.64
CA PRO A 257 8.75 -27.51 -7.37
C PRO A 257 9.11 -26.38 -6.41
N VAL A 258 8.79 -26.55 -5.13
CA VAL A 258 9.30 -25.66 -4.08
C VAL A 258 10.62 -26.22 -3.58
N SER A 259 11.67 -25.41 -3.55
CA SER A 259 12.93 -25.74 -2.90
C SER A 259 12.66 -26.01 -1.41
N SER A 260 12.80 -27.26 -0.97
CA SER A 260 12.49 -27.70 0.41
C SER A 260 13.32 -26.99 1.47
N HIS A 261 14.48 -26.44 1.09
CA HIS A 261 15.37 -25.69 1.95
C HIS A 261 15.07 -24.19 2.00
N LEU A 262 14.10 -23.68 1.22
CA LEU A 262 13.75 -22.27 1.14
C LEU A 262 12.35 -21.99 1.68
N LYS A 263 12.27 -21.00 2.57
CA LYS A 263 11.01 -20.45 3.07
C LYS A 263 10.75 -19.11 2.40
N TRP A 264 9.55 -18.91 1.87
CA TRP A 264 9.12 -17.59 1.39
C TRP A 264 9.02 -16.61 2.57
N VAL A 265 9.67 -15.46 2.41
CA VAL A 265 9.69 -14.37 3.40
C VAL A 265 9.04 -13.11 2.83
N GLY A 266 9.21 -12.86 1.53
CA GLY A 266 8.68 -11.68 0.85
C GLY A 266 7.22 -11.82 0.39
N VAL A 267 6.60 -10.67 0.12
CA VAL A 267 5.32 -10.60 -0.60
C VAL A 267 5.57 -10.71 -2.10
N PRO A 268 4.89 -11.62 -2.82
CA PRO A 268 5.04 -11.71 -4.27
C PRO A 268 4.75 -10.41 -5.00
N ARG A 269 5.60 -10.07 -5.96
CA ARG A 269 5.46 -8.96 -6.91
C ARG A 269 5.33 -9.48 -8.33
N PHE A 270 4.81 -8.67 -9.23
CA PHE A 270 4.48 -9.06 -10.61
C PHE A 270 5.08 -8.07 -11.61
N SER A 271 5.62 -8.59 -12.70
CA SER A 271 6.13 -7.80 -13.82
C SER A 271 5.00 -7.11 -14.59
N LYS A 272 5.37 -6.21 -15.49
CA LYS A 272 4.43 -5.62 -16.44
C LYS A 272 3.72 -6.72 -17.22
N GLY A 273 2.38 -6.64 -17.30
CA GLY A 273 1.56 -7.65 -17.96
C GLY A 273 1.33 -8.94 -17.14
N GLY A 274 1.97 -9.09 -15.97
CA GLY A 274 1.80 -10.26 -15.11
C GLY A 274 2.38 -11.55 -15.72
N THR A 275 3.43 -11.44 -16.52
CA THR A 275 4.10 -12.58 -17.20
C THR A 275 5.13 -13.26 -16.31
N ILE A 276 5.67 -12.53 -15.33
CA ILE A 276 6.63 -13.00 -14.34
C ILE A 276 6.14 -12.55 -12.96
N SER A 277 6.36 -13.39 -11.95
CA SER A 277 6.23 -13.02 -10.55
C SER A 277 7.51 -13.36 -9.80
N ALA A 278 7.86 -12.53 -8.82
CA ALA A 278 9.03 -12.76 -7.99
C ALA A 278 8.69 -12.62 -6.50
N THR A 279 9.40 -13.37 -5.65
CA THR A 279 9.31 -13.25 -4.20
C THR A 279 10.66 -13.56 -3.55
N LEU A 280 10.88 -13.03 -2.35
CA LEU A 280 12.08 -13.30 -1.58
C LEU A 280 11.88 -14.55 -0.71
N ALA A 281 12.94 -15.34 -0.62
CA ALA A 281 13.02 -16.50 0.24
C ALA A 281 14.34 -16.53 1.01
N GLN A 282 14.36 -17.26 2.11
CA GLN A 282 15.55 -17.53 2.90
C GLN A 282 15.68 -19.02 3.19
N ASN A 283 16.92 -19.49 3.25
CA ASN A 283 17.23 -20.81 3.79
C ASN A 283 17.38 -20.78 5.33
N LEU A 284 17.56 -21.95 5.93
CA LEU A 284 17.76 -22.11 7.39
C LEU A 284 19.02 -21.39 7.90
N GLN A 285 20.01 -21.18 7.03
CA GLN A 285 21.24 -20.46 7.32
C GLN A 285 21.11 -18.94 7.13
N GLY A 286 19.92 -18.43 6.82
CA GLY A 286 19.66 -17.00 6.61
C GLY A 286 20.14 -16.45 5.26
N THR A 287 20.60 -17.31 4.34
CA THR A 287 20.96 -16.89 2.98
C THR A 287 19.71 -16.54 2.19
N TRP A 288 19.72 -15.36 1.57
CA TRP A 288 18.62 -14.84 0.77
C TRP A 288 18.70 -15.31 -0.69
N SER A 289 17.53 -15.64 -1.23
CA SER A 289 17.31 -15.94 -2.65
C SER A 289 16.11 -15.17 -3.18
N LEU A 290 16.20 -14.68 -4.42
CA LEU A 290 15.06 -14.19 -5.19
C LEU A 290 14.53 -15.35 -6.04
N LEU A 291 13.27 -15.70 -5.82
CA LEU A 291 12.57 -16.74 -6.56
C LEU A 291 11.70 -16.08 -7.62
N MET A 292 11.92 -16.44 -8.88
CA MET A 292 11.17 -15.91 -10.02
C MET A 292 10.43 -17.03 -10.73
N TYR A 293 9.17 -16.76 -11.08
CA TYR A 293 8.24 -17.67 -11.70
C TYR A 293 7.66 -17.01 -12.95
N GLY A 294 7.85 -17.62 -14.11
CA GLY A 294 7.36 -17.13 -15.39
C GLY A 294 6.50 -18.16 -16.12
N ASN A 295 6.37 -18.04 -17.44
CA ASN A 295 5.81 -19.09 -18.28
C ASN A 295 6.86 -20.17 -18.54
N ARG A 296 6.71 -21.35 -17.94
CA ARG A 296 7.65 -22.50 -18.02
C ARG A 296 9.08 -22.19 -17.57
N GLN A 297 9.27 -21.12 -16.80
CA GLN A 297 10.57 -20.70 -16.30
C GLN A 297 10.49 -20.53 -14.79
N PHE A 298 11.47 -21.11 -14.11
CA PHE A 298 11.72 -20.88 -12.70
C PHE A 298 13.20 -20.56 -12.54
N LEU A 299 13.48 -19.45 -11.86
CA LEU A 299 14.84 -19.01 -11.58
C LEU A 299 14.98 -18.75 -10.08
N GLU A 300 16.02 -19.32 -9.50
CA GLU A 300 16.49 -19.00 -8.17
C GLU A 300 17.77 -18.20 -8.28
N VAL A 301 17.72 -16.92 -7.92
CA VAL A 301 18.89 -16.04 -7.92
C VAL A 301 19.36 -15.89 -6.49
N ARG A 302 20.56 -16.36 -6.18
CA ARG A 302 21.19 -16.12 -4.88
C ARG A 302 21.51 -14.64 -4.74
N MET A 303 21.12 -14.04 -3.62
CA MET A 303 21.41 -12.63 -3.39
C MET A 303 22.90 -12.41 -3.08
N PRO A 304 23.50 -11.31 -3.55
CA PRO A 304 24.94 -11.11 -3.51
C PRO A 304 25.50 -10.85 -2.11
N PHE A 305 24.68 -10.37 -1.18
CA PHE A 305 25.10 -10.10 0.20
C PHE A 305 24.41 -11.05 1.16
N SER A 306 25.18 -11.95 1.76
CA SER A 306 24.69 -12.88 2.78
C SER A 306 24.57 -12.24 4.16
N GLN A 307 25.24 -11.11 4.40
CA GLN A 307 25.32 -10.44 5.71
C GLN A 307 24.33 -9.29 5.88
N VAL A 308 23.43 -9.03 4.92
CA VAL A 308 22.39 -8.02 5.11
C VAL A 308 21.24 -8.56 5.95
N SER A 309 20.79 -7.76 6.91
CA SER A 309 19.69 -8.10 7.80
C SER A 309 18.38 -8.32 7.02
N GLU A 310 18.16 -7.56 5.94
CA GLU A 310 16.91 -7.60 5.18
C GLU A 310 17.05 -7.17 3.72
N TYR A 311 16.34 -7.88 2.85
CA TYR A 311 16.08 -7.48 1.47
C TYR A 311 14.61 -7.13 1.29
N HIS A 312 14.33 -6.09 0.49
CA HIS A 312 12.97 -5.68 0.15
C HIS A 312 12.75 -5.73 -1.35
N LEU A 313 11.80 -6.56 -1.79
CA LEU A 313 11.34 -6.60 -3.17
C LEU A 313 10.20 -5.59 -3.35
N LEU A 314 10.52 -4.45 -3.96
CA LEU A 314 9.56 -3.37 -4.16
C LEU A 314 8.60 -3.69 -5.32
N GLY A 315 9.11 -4.30 -6.39
CA GLY A 315 8.29 -4.56 -7.56
C GLY A 315 9.12 -4.83 -8.81
N PHE A 316 8.57 -4.41 -9.94
CA PHE A 316 9.21 -4.44 -11.24
C PHE A 316 9.16 -3.06 -11.89
N MET A 317 10.19 -2.73 -12.67
CA MET A 317 10.24 -1.62 -13.61
C MET A 317 10.38 -2.19 -15.03
N GLY A 318 9.27 -2.24 -15.76
CA GLY A 318 9.22 -3.03 -17.00
C GLY A 318 9.38 -4.51 -16.69
N ASP A 319 10.43 -5.12 -17.25
CA ASP A 319 10.81 -6.52 -17.02
C ASP A 319 11.94 -6.67 -15.99
N HIS A 320 12.48 -5.57 -15.48
CA HIS A 320 13.48 -5.57 -14.41
C HIS A 320 12.79 -5.63 -13.05
N TRP A 321 13.36 -6.38 -12.11
CA TRP A 321 12.92 -6.34 -10.71
C TRP A 321 13.61 -5.21 -9.95
N ILE A 322 12.95 -4.67 -8.93
CA ILE A 322 13.48 -3.63 -8.05
C ILE A 322 13.64 -4.23 -6.66
N LEU A 323 14.89 -4.41 -6.27
CA LEU A 323 15.27 -4.93 -4.96
C LEU A 323 16.10 -3.88 -4.24
N VAL A 324 15.77 -3.68 -2.97
CA VAL A 324 16.40 -2.70 -2.11
C VAL A 324 16.99 -3.41 -0.91
N THR A 325 18.25 -3.11 -0.62
CA THR A 325 18.84 -3.33 0.70
C THR A 325 18.86 -2.01 1.44
N ILE A 326 18.45 -2.02 2.72
CA ILE A 326 18.67 -0.89 3.61
C ILE A 326 19.95 -1.21 4.41
N PRO A 327 21.03 -0.43 4.26
CA PRO A 327 22.39 -0.84 4.67
C PRO A 327 22.62 -0.94 6.19
N GLU A 328 23.53 -1.85 6.59
CA GLU A 328 24.20 -1.86 7.91
C GLU A 328 25.68 -1.49 7.74
N GLY A 329 26.25 -0.77 8.72
CA GLY A 329 27.69 -0.50 8.77
C GLY A 329 28.20 0.61 7.84
N SER A 330 29.50 0.57 7.52
CA SER A 330 30.25 1.61 6.79
C SER A 330 29.84 1.76 5.32
N HIS A 331 29.11 0.79 4.75
CA HIS A 331 28.57 0.85 3.40
C HIS A 331 27.20 1.53 3.39
N ARG A 332 27.17 2.86 3.57
CA ARG A 332 25.92 3.64 3.43
C ARG A 332 25.51 3.73 1.95
N GLY A 333 24.72 2.76 1.48
CA GLY A 333 24.12 2.81 0.15
C GLY A 333 22.85 1.95 0.06
N THR A 334 21.81 2.48 -0.56
CA THR A 334 20.71 1.68 -1.10
C THR A 334 21.11 1.17 -2.46
N TYR A 335 21.21 -0.15 -2.61
CA TYR A 335 21.56 -0.76 -3.88
C TYR A 335 20.26 -1.22 -4.55
N ALA A 336 19.87 -0.52 -5.62
CA ALA A 336 18.86 -1.00 -6.55
C ALA A 336 19.55 -1.91 -7.56
N TRP A 337 19.17 -3.18 -7.59
CA TRP A 337 19.70 -4.13 -8.56
C TRP A 337 18.72 -4.26 -9.70
N TRP A 338 19.21 -4.16 -10.94
CA TRP A 338 18.50 -4.55 -12.14
C TRP A 338 19.26 -5.73 -12.76
N VAL A 339 18.56 -6.82 -13.05
CA VAL A 339 19.08 -7.86 -13.93
C VAL A 339 18.29 -7.78 -15.22
N ASN A 340 19.00 -7.74 -16.34
CA ASN A 340 18.44 -7.93 -17.67
C ASN A 340 18.26 -9.44 -17.85
N LEU A 341 17.05 -9.88 -18.16
CA LEU A 341 16.78 -11.28 -18.52
C LEU A 341 16.89 -11.47 -20.02
#